data_AF-A0A3A0DM97-F1
#
_entry.id   AF-A0A3A0DM97-F1
#
_cell.length_a   1.000
_cell.length_b   1.000
_cell.length_c   1.000
_cell.angle_alpha   90.00
_cell.angle_beta   90.00
_cell.angle_gamma   90.00
#
_symmetry.space_group_name_H-M   'P 1'
#
loop_
_entity.id
_entity.type
_entity.pdbx_description
1 polymer ?
#
loop_
_entity_poly.entity_id
_entity_poly.type
_entity_poly.pdbx_seq_one_letter_code
_entity_poly.pdbx_strand_id
1 'polypeptide(L)'
;MLERVSRLIHRLFASAEEGLRRTGDALLWPIERGVAAAARKMFRDQQGLESIEHWLVALARVLLWPVRLVWRLAAALAGLVVPASIRDAAGGISGRMAGRLVALAEWLNLDRAIGWLVWLAQPLWRPLAALGGFAFVWLSTRPYRRMAWGVPALVLLAPVAASAGWTLLRGRGLAVSHYQAAVREARSDQDYARVELLERKLAQLGADTRQLDFNTAVEVAQQGNVSAAYERMKALAPADRPGFPP
;
A
#
# COMPACT_ATOMS: atom_id res chain seq x y z
N MET A 1 -16.19 -43.53 3.25
CA MET A 1 -16.30 -42.78 1.97
C MET A 1 -16.28 -41.27 2.21
N LEU A 2 -17.06 -40.75 3.17
CA LEU A 2 -17.14 -39.32 3.54
C LEU A 2 -15.78 -38.67 3.91
N GLU A 3 -14.92 -39.34 4.68
CA GLU A 3 -13.59 -38.79 5.03
C GLU A 3 -12.63 -38.63 3.84
N ARG A 4 -12.77 -39.43 2.78
CA ARG A 4 -11.95 -39.28 1.58
C ARG A 4 -12.40 -38.07 0.76
N VAL A 5 -13.71 -37.82 0.71
CA VAL A 5 -14.30 -36.65 0.04
C VAL A 5 -13.92 -35.37 0.78
N SER A 6 -14.01 -35.33 2.12
CA SER A 6 -13.62 -34.16 2.92
C SER A 6 -12.16 -33.77 2.74
N ARG A 7 -11.25 -34.77 2.71
CA ARG A 7 -9.81 -34.52 2.50
C ARG A 7 -9.52 -34.01 1.08
N LEU A 8 -10.26 -34.47 0.07
CA LEU A 8 -10.15 -33.97 -1.29
C LEU A 8 -10.62 -32.51 -1.39
N ILE A 9 -11.74 -32.17 -0.75
CA ILE A 9 -12.27 -30.80 -0.74
C ILE A 9 -11.29 -29.84 -0.05
N HIS A 10 -10.72 -30.21 1.11
CA HIS A 10 -9.72 -29.37 1.78
C HIS A 10 -8.44 -29.18 0.97
N ARG A 11 -7.96 -30.22 0.26
CA ARG A 11 -6.79 -30.08 -0.63
C ARG A 11 -7.08 -29.17 -1.82
N LEU A 12 -8.28 -29.24 -2.40
CA LEU A 12 -8.69 -28.37 -3.49
C LEU A 12 -8.82 -26.92 -3.03
N PHE A 13 -9.40 -26.67 -1.86
CA PHE A 13 -9.48 -25.33 -1.28
C PHE A 13 -8.11 -24.74 -0.95
N ALA A 14 -7.22 -25.52 -0.31
CA ALA A 14 -5.87 -25.07 0.00
C ALA A 14 -5.06 -24.77 -1.27
N SER A 15 -5.19 -25.62 -2.30
CA SER A 15 -4.54 -25.37 -3.60
C SER A 15 -5.10 -24.14 -4.32
N ALA A 16 -6.40 -23.88 -4.21
CA ALA A 16 -7.03 -22.71 -4.80
C ALA A 16 -6.62 -21.43 -4.05
N GLU A 17 -6.54 -21.47 -2.72
CA GLU A 17 -6.08 -20.35 -1.88
C GLU A 17 -4.60 -20.02 -2.16
N GLU A 18 -3.74 -21.03 -2.25
CA GLU A 18 -2.32 -20.89 -2.60
C GLU A 18 -2.17 -20.29 -4.01
N GLY A 19 -2.98 -20.75 -4.97
CA GLY A 19 -3.02 -20.20 -6.32
C GLY A 19 -3.52 -18.75 -6.33
N LEU A 20 -4.53 -18.41 -5.54
CA LEU A 20 -5.04 -17.05 -5.43
C LEU A 20 -4.01 -16.11 -4.80
N ARG A 21 -3.31 -16.56 -3.75
CA ARG A 21 -2.24 -15.80 -3.08
C ARG A 21 -1.07 -15.57 -4.01
N ARG A 22 -0.57 -16.61 -4.71
CA ARG A 22 0.51 -16.43 -5.70
C ARG A 22 0.11 -15.51 -6.84
N THR A 23 -1.14 -15.59 -7.31
CA THR A 23 -1.63 -14.71 -8.36
C THR A 23 -1.77 -13.27 -7.85
N GLY A 24 -2.28 -13.09 -6.63
CA GLY A 24 -2.38 -11.80 -5.96
C GLY A 24 -1.02 -11.16 -5.73
N ASP A 25 -0.06 -11.92 -5.20
CA ASP A 25 1.32 -11.50 -4.99
C ASP A 25 2.00 -11.17 -6.32
N ALA A 26 1.83 -11.99 -7.37
CA ALA A 26 2.39 -11.70 -8.68
C ALA A 26 1.80 -10.41 -9.32
N LEU A 27 0.51 -10.14 -9.07
CA LEU A 27 -0.17 -8.94 -9.57
C LEU A 27 0.24 -7.68 -8.79
N LEU A 28 0.41 -7.81 -7.47
CA LEU A 28 0.72 -6.71 -6.56
C LEU A 28 2.21 -6.42 -6.44
N TRP A 29 3.08 -7.42 -6.58
CA TRP A 29 4.53 -7.28 -6.49
C TRP A 29 5.14 -6.17 -7.37
N PRO A 30 4.76 -5.97 -8.64
CA PRO A 30 5.29 -4.86 -9.42
C PRO A 30 4.79 -3.49 -8.90
N ILE A 31 3.59 -3.43 -8.33
CA ILE A 31 3.05 -2.24 -7.66
C ILE A 31 3.83 -1.95 -6.39
N GLU A 32 4.02 -2.96 -5.54
CA GLU A 32 4.80 -2.86 -4.31
C GLU A 32 6.25 -2.47 -4.58
N ARG A 33 6.90 -3.05 -5.60
CA ARG A 33 8.23 -2.63 -6.03
C ARG A 33 8.26 -1.20 -6.55
N GLY A 34 7.26 -0.79 -7.33
CA GLY A 34 7.14 0.57 -7.82
C GLY A 34 7.00 1.59 -6.68
N VAL A 35 6.11 1.29 -5.72
CA VAL A 35 5.90 2.10 -4.52
C VAL A 35 7.15 2.12 -3.63
N ALA A 36 7.79 0.97 -3.41
CA ALA A 36 9.01 0.88 -2.59
C ALA A 36 10.22 1.56 -3.26
N ALA A 37 10.32 1.55 -4.58
CA ALA A 37 11.36 2.27 -5.32
C ALA A 37 11.11 3.79 -5.28
N ALA A 38 9.85 4.21 -5.46
CA ALA A 38 9.45 5.61 -5.32
C ALA A 38 9.69 6.13 -3.90
N ALA A 39 9.33 5.36 -2.87
CA ALA A 39 9.57 5.68 -1.48
C ALA A 39 11.08 5.76 -1.17
N ARG A 40 11.89 4.80 -1.64
CA ARG A 40 13.36 4.85 -1.47
C ARG A 40 14.00 6.06 -2.15
N LYS A 41 13.50 6.46 -3.32
CA LYS A 41 13.94 7.69 -4.01
C LYS A 41 13.51 8.94 -3.23
N MET A 42 12.27 8.96 -2.72
CA MET A 42 11.72 10.03 -1.89
C MET A 42 12.53 10.27 -0.61
N PHE A 43 12.99 9.22 0.06
CA PHE A 43 13.82 9.34 1.27
C PHE A 43 15.27 9.76 0.99
N ARG A 44 15.74 9.58 -0.26
CA ARG A 44 17.11 9.96 -0.65
C ARG A 44 17.22 11.44 -1.03
N ASP A 45 16.14 12.06 -1.53
CA ASP A 45 16.14 13.45 -2.05
C ASP A 45 15.58 14.49 -1.07
N GLN A 46 15.43 14.18 0.22
CA GLN A 46 14.67 14.97 1.20
C GLN A 46 15.40 16.20 1.80
N GLN A 47 16.19 16.94 1.00
CA GLN A 47 16.95 18.12 1.47
C GLN A 47 16.40 19.51 1.06
N GLY A 48 15.19 19.65 0.50
CA GLY A 48 14.66 21.00 0.20
C GLY A 48 13.17 21.10 -0.12
N LEU A 49 12.58 22.28 0.12
CA LEU A 49 11.15 22.63 -0.12
C LEU A 49 10.71 22.53 -1.58
N GLU A 50 11.64 22.54 -2.56
CA GLU A 50 11.37 22.23 -3.97
C GLU A 50 10.85 20.79 -4.18
N SER A 51 11.03 19.91 -3.19
CA SER A 51 10.59 18.51 -3.19
C SER A 51 9.06 18.34 -3.19
N ILE A 52 8.29 19.32 -2.69
CA ILE A 52 6.82 19.21 -2.54
C ILE A 52 6.11 19.18 -3.91
N GLU A 53 6.56 19.98 -4.86
CA GLU A 53 5.96 20.03 -6.20
C GLU A 53 6.23 18.73 -6.98
N HIS A 54 7.47 18.22 -6.86
CA HIS A 54 7.84 16.93 -7.45
C HIS A 54 7.09 15.77 -6.79
N TRP A 55 6.78 15.89 -5.49
CA TRP A 55 5.96 14.95 -4.75
C TRP A 55 4.48 14.98 -5.19
N LEU A 56 3.87 16.16 -5.40
CA LEU A 56 2.51 16.26 -5.92
C LEU A 56 2.40 15.65 -7.32
N VAL A 57 3.40 15.88 -8.18
CA VAL A 57 3.47 15.30 -9.52
C VAL A 57 3.68 13.79 -9.47
N ALA A 58 4.50 13.29 -8.53
CA ALA A 58 4.71 11.86 -8.33
C ALA A 58 3.45 11.19 -7.79
N LEU A 59 2.80 11.78 -6.79
CA LEU A 59 1.55 11.30 -6.21
C LEU A 59 0.44 11.28 -7.25
N ALA A 60 0.29 12.35 -8.05
CA ALA A 60 -0.64 12.39 -9.17
C ALA A 60 -0.32 11.29 -10.20
N ARG A 61 0.95 11.03 -10.52
CA ARG A 61 1.33 9.91 -11.41
C ARG A 61 0.97 8.55 -10.84
N VAL A 62 1.13 8.33 -9.54
CA VAL A 62 0.77 7.07 -8.88
C VAL A 62 -0.75 6.91 -8.84
N LEU A 63 -1.49 7.95 -8.45
CA LEU A 63 -2.97 7.94 -8.44
C LEU A 63 -3.55 7.79 -9.85
N LEU A 64 -2.90 8.36 -10.87
CA LEU A 64 -3.28 8.22 -12.27
C LEU A 64 -2.72 6.95 -12.92
N TRP A 65 -1.87 6.18 -12.24
CA TRP A 65 -1.32 4.95 -12.82
C TRP A 65 -2.41 3.95 -13.19
N PRO A 66 -3.40 3.62 -12.34
CA PRO A 66 -4.49 2.72 -12.73
C PRO A 66 -5.19 3.20 -14.00
N VAL A 67 -5.45 4.50 -14.11
CA VAL A 67 -6.06 5.12 -15.31
C VAL A 67 -5.15 4.97 -16.53
N ARG A 68 -3.84 5.22 -16.39
CA ARG A 68 -2.86 5.06 -17.47
C ARG A 68 -2.66 3.60 -17.87
N LEU A 69 -2.71 2.67 -16.93
CA LEU A 69 -2.61 1.24 -17.19
C LEU A 69 -3.83 0.79 -17.99
N VAL A 70 -5.03 1.19 -17.58
CA VAL A 70 -6.27 0.95 -18.32
C VAL A 70 -6.18 1.56 -19.72
N TRP A 71 -5.67 2.79 -19.85
CA TRP A 71 -5.49 3.42 -21.16
C TRP A 71 -4.46 2.70 -22.04
N ARG A 72 -3.35 2.22 -21.47
CA ARG A 72 -2.33 1.45 -22.20
C ARG A 72 -2.83 0.09 -22.63
N LEU A 73 -3.59 -0.59 -21.77
CA LEU A 73 -4.23 -1.86 -22.10
C LEU A 73 -5.31 -1.65 -23.16
N ALA A 74 -6.12 -0.60 -23.04
CA ALA A 74 -7.09 -0.22 -24.06
C ALA A 74 -6.41 0.11 -25.39
N ALA A 75 -5.29 0.84 -25.39
CA ALA A 75 -4.53 1.15 -26.59
C ALA A 75 -3.85 -0.08 -27.21
N ALA A 76 -3.34 -1.00 -26.39
CA ALA A 76 -2.73 -2.25 -26.85
C ALA A 76 -3.78 -3.22 -27.43
N LEU A 77 -4.94 -3.33 -26.77
CA LEU A 77 -6.09 -4.11 -27.25
C LEU A 77 -6.69 -3.49 -28.51
N ALA A 78 -6.85 -2.17 -28.55
CA ALA A 78 -7.19 -1.45 -29.78
C ALA A 78 -6.14 -1.72 -30.86
N GLY A 79 -4.86 -1.81 -30.51
CA GLY A 79 -3.79 -2.18 -31.43
C GLY A 79 -3.81 -3.63 -31.90
N LEU A 80 -4.57 -4.51 -31.26
CA LEU A 80 -4.74 -5.91 -31.68
C LEU A 80 -6.01 -6.09 -32.52
N VAL A 81 -7.04 -5.31 -32.21
CA VAL A 81 -8.36 -5.40 -32.86
C VAL A 81 -8.50 -4.44 -34.05
N VAL A 82 -7.77 -3.31 -34.05
CA VAL A 82 -7.89 -2.26 -35.07
C VAL A 82 -6.76 -2.39 -36.10
N PRO A 83 -7.07 -2.71 -37.37
CA PRO A 83 -6.11 -2.76 -38.48
C PRO A 83 -5.23 -1.50 -38.58
N ALA A 84 -3.97 -1.68 -38.99
CA ALA A 84 -2.99 -0.59 -39.11
C ALA A 84 -3.50 0.60 -39.96
N SER A 85 -4.28 0.32 -41.01
CA SER A 85 -4.92 1.31 -41.89
C SER A 85 -5.89 2.26 -41.18
N ILE A 86 -6.53 1.82 -40.09
CA ILE A 86 -7.45 2.65 -39.30
C ILE A 86 -6.68 3.46 -38.25
N ARG A 87 -5.52 2.96 -37.79
CA ARG A 87 -4.63 3.66 -36.87
C ARG A 87 -3.97 4.88 -37.52
N ASP A 88 -3.56 4.76 -38.78
CA ASP A 88 -2.96 5.87 -39.53
C ASP A 88 -4.02 6.93 -39.91
N ALA A 89 -5.27 6.52 -40.12
CA ALA A 89 -6.39 7.43 -40.37
C ALA A 89 -6.86 8.20 -39.11
N ALA A 90 -6.69 7.60 -37.92
CA ALA A 90 -7.09 8.20 -36.65
C ALA A 90 -6.24 9.42 -36.23
N GLY A 91 -5.00 9.52 -36.74
CA GLY A 91 -4.14 10.70 -36.52
C GLY A 91 -4.65 11.99 -37.19
N GLY A 92 -5.56 11.88 -38.18
CA GLY A 92 -6.03 13.02 -38.98
C GLY A 92 -7.53 13.36 -38.88
N ILE A 93 -8.35 12.58 -38.16
CA ILE A 93 -9.82 12.69 -38.28
C ILE A 93 -10.49 12.65 -36.89
N SER A 94 -10.52 13.79 -36.19
CA SER A 94 -11.11 13.90 -34.84
C SER A 94 -12.64 14.03 -34.80
N GLY A 95 -13.35 14.13 -35.92
CA GLY A 95 -14.81 14.33 -35.93
C GLY A 95 -15.67 13.12 -36.30
N ARG A 96 -15.23 12.28 -37.25
CA ARG A 96 -16.06 11.19 -37.82
C ARG A 96 -15.77 9.80 -37.25
N MET A 97 -14.62 9.61 -36.60
CA MET A 97 -14.24 8.31 -36.01
C MET A 97 -14.86 8.05 -34.64
N ALA A 98 -15.27 9.09 -33.90
CA ALA A 98 -15.93 8.91 -32.60
C ALA A 98 -17.19 8.03 -32.70
N GLY A 99 -18.02 8.24 -33.73
CA GLY A 99 -19.20 7.41 -33.97
C GLY A 99 -18.88 5.96 -34.33
N ARG A 100 -17.75 5.71 -35.01
CA ARG A 100 -17.30 4.34 -35.35
C ARG A 100 -16.65 3.62 -34.18
N LEU A 101 -15.93 4.34 -33.31
CA LEU A 101 -15.37 3.78 -32.07
C LEU A 101 -16.48 3.40 -31.08
N VAL A 102 -17.56 4.17 -31.00
CA VAL A 102 -18.76 3.80 -30.22
C VAL A 102 -19.40 2.53 -30.78
N ALA A 103 -19.60 2.44 -32.09
CA ALA A 103 -20.12 1.22 -32.72
C ALA A 103 -19.20 -0.01 -32.55
N LEU A 104 -17.87 0.20 -32.53
CA LEU A 104 -16.90 -0.87 -32.30
C LEU A 104 -16.86 -1.29 -30.82
N ALA A 105 -17.08 -0.36 -29.89
CA ALA A 105 -17.19 -0.63 -28.46
C ALA A 105 -18.47 -1.40 -28.12
N GLU A 106 -19.59 -1.06 -28.77
CA GLU A 106 -20.84 -1.83 -28.74
C GLU A 106 -20.64 -3.23 -29.33
N TRP A 107 -19.94 -3.35 -30.47
CA TRP A 107 -19.67 -4.65 -31.10
C TRP A 107 -18.76 -5.55 -30.25
N LEU A 108 -17.77 -4.98 -29.56
CA LEU A 108 -16.85 -5.71 -28.67
C LEU A 108 -17.46 -6.07 -27.31
N ASN A 109 -18.70 -5.65 -27.03
CA ASN A 109 -19.37 -5.88 -25.74
C ASN A 109 -18.51 -5.44 -24.54
N LEU A 110 -17.82 -4.30 -24.70
CA LEU A 110 -16.95 -3.72 -23.67
C LEU A 110 -17.71 -3.34 -22.41
N ASP A 111 -19.05 -3.24 -22.48
CA ASP A 111 -19.94 -3.05 -21.34
C ASP A 111 -19.69 -4.05 -20.21
N ARG A 112 -19.34 -5.30 -20.53
CA ARG A 112 -19.07 -6.32 -19.51
C ARG A 112 -17.71 -6.11 -18.84
N ALA A 113 -16.69 -5.70 -19.59
CA ALA A 113 -15.36 -5.42 -19.07
C ALA A 113 -15.34 -4.12 -18.27
N ILE A 114 -16.00 -3.07 -18.78
CA ILE A 114 -16.21 -1.81 -18.08
C ILE A 114 -17.05 -2.04 -16.84
N GLY A 115 -18.14 -2.81 -16.93
CA GLY A 115 -18.98 -3.19 -15.79
C GLY A 115 -18.21 -3.95 -14.72
N TRP A 116 -17.33 -4.88 -15.09
CA TRP A 116 -16.44 -5.56 -14.15
C TRP A 116 -15.45 -4.60 -13.48
N LEU A 117 -14.86 -3.67 -14.24
CA LEU A 117 -13.91 -2.69 -13.72
C LEU A 117 -14.59 -1.69 -12.78
N VAL A 118 -15.80 -1.25 -13.12
CA VAL A 118 -16.66 -0.42 -12.27
C VAL A 118 -17.06 -1.19 -11.01
N TRP A 119 -17.43 -2.47 -11.12
CA TRP A 119 -17.75 -3.33 -9.98
C TRP A 119 -16.55 -3.51 -9.04
N LEU A 120 -15.35 -3.72 -9.59
CA LEU A 120 -14.11 -3.85 -8.82
C LEU A 120 -13.72 -2.54 -8.14
N ALA A 121 -13.94 -1.40 -8.79
CA ALA A 121 -13.65 -0.09 -8.23
C ALA A 121 -14.75 0.39 -7.25
N GLN A 122 -15.93 -0.22 -7.28
CA GLN A 122 -17.11 0.20 -6.50
C GLN A 122 -16.86 0.27 -4.98
N PRO A 123 -16.17 -0.69 -4.33
CA PRO A 123 -15.89 -0.63 -2.89
C PRO A 123 -15.01 0.57 -2.50
N LEU A 124 -14.12 1.01 -3.40
CA LEU A 124 -13.26 2.17 -3.19
C LEU A 124 -14.04 3.47 -3.43
N TRP A 125 -14.87 3.51 -4.47
CA TRP A 125 -15.64 4.70 -4.85
C TRP A 125 -16.85 4.96 -3.96
N ARG A 126 -17.54 3.93 -3.47
CA ARG A 126 -18.75 4.09 -2.62
C ARG A 126 -18.54 4.98 -1.39
N PRO A 127 -17.50 4.79 -0.55
CA PRO A 127 -17.28 5.66 0.60
C PRO A 127 -16.92 7.09 0.19
N LEU A 128 -16.11 7.27 -0.88
CA LEU A 128 -15.78 8.60 -1.40
C LEU A 128 -17.01 9.33 -1.94
N ALA A 129 -17.85 8.62 -2.70
CA ALA A 129 -19.10 9.14 -3.23
C ALA A 129 -20.11 9.45 -2.11
N ALA A 130 -20.18 8.62 -1.07
CA ALA A 130 -21.02 8.87 0.10
C ALA A 130 -20.57 10.12 0.87
N LEU A 131 -19.27 10.31 1.06
CA LEU A 131 -18.71 11.51 1.68
C LEU A 131 -18.96 12.76 0.82
N GLY A 132 -18.73 12.66 -0.48
CA GLY A 132 -19.00 13.75 -1.43
C GLY A 132 -20.48 14.11 -1.50
N GLY A 133 -21.35 13.10 -1.56
CA GLY A 133 -22.81 13.27 -1.56
C GLY A 133 -23.32 13.86 -0.25
N PHE A 134 -22.82 13.39 0.89
CA PHE A 134 -23.12 14.00 2.19
C PHE A 134 -22.68 15.46 2.23
N ALA A 135 -21.45 15.78 1.83
CA ALA A 135 -20.96 17.15 1.81
C ALA A 135 -21.79 18.04 0.88
N PHE A 136 -22.14 17.56 -0.31
CA PHE A 136 -22.98 18.26 -1.28
C PHE A 136 -24.40 18.52 -0.75
N VAL A 137 -25.05 17.50 -0.19
CA VAL A 137 -26.39 17.64 0.41
C VAL A 137 -26.33 18.56 1.62
N TRP A 138 -25.30 18.43 2.46
CA TRP A 138 -25.09 19.28 3.62
C TRP A 138 -24.92 20.75 3.24
N LEU A 139 -24.11 21.04 2.21
CA LEU A 139 -23.87 22.38 1.65
C LEU A 139 -25.10 22.98 0.98
N SER A 140 -25.89 22.16 0.27
CA SER A 140 -27.04 22.66 -0.50
C SER A 140 -28.31 22.84 0.34
N THR A 141 -28.51 22.05 1.40
CA THR A 141 -29.78 22.05 2.16
C THR A 141 -29.75 22.85 3.46
N ARG A 142 -28.57 23.23 3.99
CA ARG A 142 -28.46 23.89 5.29
C ARG A 142 -28.17 25.39 5.14
N PRO A 143 -28.88 26.28 5.88
CA PRO A 143 -28.55 27.69 5.91
C PRO A 143 -27.16 27.90 6.54
N TYR A 144 -26.34 28.81 5.99
CA TYR A 144 -24.95 29.06 6.40
C TYR A 144 -24.77 29.23 7.91
N ARG A 145 -25.73 29.89 8.58
CA ARG A 145 -25.74 30.05 10.04
C ARG A 145 -25.74 28.72 10.79
N ARG A 146 -26.42 27.69 10.30
CA ARG A 146 -26.44 26.34 10.90
C ARG A 146 -25.18 25.54 10.54
N MET A 147 -24.56 25.82 9.38
CA MET A 147 -23.28 25.19 9.02
C MET A 147 -22.13 25.65 9.94
N ALA A 148 -22.16 26.90 10.41
CA ALA A 148 -21.19 27.42 11.37
C ALA A 148 -21.14 26.61 12.68
N TRP A 149 -22.25 25.99 13.10
CA TRP A 149 -22.29 25.11 14.27
C TRP A 149 -21.59 23.78 14.06
N GLY A 150 -21.35 23.37 12.82
CA GLY A 150 -20.57 22.18 12.48
C GLY A 150 -19.05 22.43 12.47
N VAL A 151 -18.62 23.70 12.42
CA VAL A 151 -17.19 24.06 12.36
C VAL A 151 -16.41 23.55 13.58
N PRO A 152 -16.89 23.65 14.83
CA PRO A 152 -16.17 23.09 15.98
C PRO A 152 -15.93 21.58 15.86
N ALA A 153 -16.90 20.83 15.35
CA ALA A 153 -16.74 19.39 15.14
C ALA A 153 -15.68 19.10 14.07
N LEU A 154 -15.65 19.86 12.97
CA LEU A 154 -14.61 19.73 11.94
C LEU A 154 -13.23 20.09 12.47
N VAL A 155 -13.12 21.14 13.30
CA VAL A 155 -11.86 21.53 13.96
C VAL A 155 -11.38 20.45 14.91
N LEU A 156 -12.26 19.82 15.68
CA LEU A 156 -11.92 18.69 16.55
C LEU A 156 -11.50 17.44 15.76
N LEU A 157 -12.04 17.24 14.55
CA LEU A 157 -11.72 16.10 13.70
C LEU A 157 -10.44 16.33 12.88
N ALA A 158 -10.06 17.58 12.63
CA ALA A 158 -8.87 17.97 11.88
C ALA A 158 -7.57 17.29 12.34
N PRO A 159 -7.20 17.22 13.65
CA PRO A 159 -5.96 16.56 14.07
C PRO A 159 -5.95 15.05 13.80
N VAL A 160 -7.11 14.39 13.85
CA VAL A 160 -7.23 12.95 13.51
C VAL A 160 -7.07 12.75 12.01
N ALA A 161 -7.74 13.58 11.20
CA ALA A 161 -7.58 13.54 9.75
C ALA A 161 -6.14 13.89 9.32
N ALA A 162 -5.52 14.87 9.97
CA ALA A 162 -4.15 15.27 9.73
C ALA A 162 -3.16 14.17 10.12
N SER A 163 -3.33 13.51 11.28
CA SER A 163 -2.45 12.42 11.68
C SER A 163 -2.63 11.19 10.79
N ALA A 164 -3.87 10.83 10.43
CA ALA A 164 -4.14 9.76 9.47
C ALA A 164 -3.50 10.06 8.10
N GLY A 165 -3.72 11.26 7.57
CA GLY A 165 -3.07 11.72 6.34
C GLY A 165 -1.55 11.68 6.44
N TRP A 166 -0.98 12.16 7.54
CA TRP A 166 0.46 12.16 7.78
C TRP A 166 1.04 10.75 7.82
N THR A 167 0.37 9.81 8.49
CA THR A 167 0.80 8.40 8.55
C THR A 167 0.74 7.72 7.19
N LEU A 168 -0.30 8.02 6.38
CA LEU A 168 -0.42 7.53 5.01
C LEU A 168 0.69 8.10 4.10
N LEU A 169 1.01 9.39 4.22
CA LEU A 169 1.95 10.06 3.34
C LEU A 169 3.42 9.79 3.69
N ARG A 170 3.76 9.66 4.98
CA ARG A 170 5.15 9.43 5.44
C ARG A 170 5.53 7.97 5.55
N GLY A 171 4.55 7.07 5.52
CA GLY A 171 4.76 5.64 5.67
C GLY A 171 5.31 5.24 7.04
N ARG A 172 5.39 3.92 7.28
CA ARG A 172 5.89 3.37 8.55
C ARG A 172 7.37 3.70 8.83
N GLY A 173 8.14 4.00 7.78
CA GLY A 173 9.59 4.20 7.86
C GLY A 173 10.03 5.32 8.82
N LEU A 174 9.31 6.44 8.83
CA LEU A 174 9.64 7.59 9.69
C LEU A 174 9.38 7.32 11.18
N ALA A 175 8.32 6.59 11.48
CA ALA A 175 8.06 6.15 12.85
C ALA A 175 9.15 5.18 13.31
N VAL A 176 9.48 4.20 12.47
CA VAL A 176 10.56 3.22 12.74
C VAL A 176 11.90 3.92 12.97
N SER A 177 12.26 4.91 12.14
CA SER A 177 13.53 5.64 12.33
C SER A 177 13.58 6.45 13.62
N HIS A 178 12.46 7.06 14.03
CA HIS A 178 12.39 7.78 15.31
C HIS A 178 12.51 6.83 16.51
N TYR A 179 11.84 5.67 16.47
CA TYR A 179 11.98 4.67 17.52
C TYR A 179 13.40 4.07 17.55
N GLN A 180 14.02 3.82 16.40
CA GLN A 180 15.43 3.37 16.35
C GLN A 180 16.40 4.43 16.88
N ALA A 181 16.14 5.72 16.65
CA ALA A 181 16.93 6.79 17.25
C ALA A 181 16.74 6.83 18.78
N ALA A 182 15.48 6.76 19.25
CA ALA A 182 15.18 6.74 20.68
C ALA A 182 15.73 5.50 21.41
N VAL A 183 15.79 4.34 20.76
CA VAL A 183 16.44 3.14 21.30
C VAL A 183 17.94 3.36 21.45
N ARG A 184 18.59 3.99 20.45
CA ARG A 184 20.03 4.30 20.53
C ARG A 184 20.34 5.28 21.65
N GLU A 185 19.51 6.31 21.82
CA GLU A 185 19.62 7.30 22.90
C GLU A 185 19.37 6.68 24.28
N ALA A 186 18.29 5.91 24.44
CA ALA A 186 18.02 5.22 25.71
C ALA A 186 19.12 4.20 26.07
N ARG A 187 19.75 3.57 25.05
CA ARG A 187 20.88 2.67 25.24
C ARG A 187 22.14 3.41 25.66
N SER A 188 22.43 4.61 25.11
CA SER A 188 23.55 5.43 25.58
C SER A 188 23.36 5.89 27.02
N ASP A 189 22.11 6.14 27.43
CA ASP A 189 21.75 6.55 28.78
C ASP A 189 21.68 5.37 29.78
N GLN A 190 21.91 4.13 29.32
CA GLN A 190 21.79 2.89 30.10
C GLN A 190 20.39 2.67 30.72
N ASP A 191 19.35 3.30 30.15
CA ASP A 191 17.96 3.10 30.57
C ASP A 191 17.36 1.86 29.90
N TYR A 192 17.72 0.69 30.43
CA TYR A 192 17.31 -0.60 29.87
C TYR A 192 15.79 -0.82 29.88
N ALA A 193 15.07 -0.24 30.86
CA ALA A 193 13.62 -0.35 30.93
C ALA A 193 12.96 0.39 29.75
N ARG A 194 13.48 1.58 29.40
CA ARG A 194 13.01 2.34 28.24
C ARG A 194 13.39 1.67 26.92
N VAL A 195 14.58 1.08 26.83
CA VAL A 195 15.01 0.30 25.64
C VAL A 195 14.03 -0.83 25.35
N GLU A 196 13.68 -1.65 26.35
CA GLU A 196 12.77 -2.78 26.16
C GLU A 196 11.38 -2.34 25.68
N LEU A 197 10.84 -1.25 26.23
CA LEU A 197 9.55 -0.71 25.83
C LEU A 197 9.56 -0.23 24.36
N LEU A 198 10.63 0.44 23.95
CA LEU A 198 10.78 0.95 22.57
C LEU A 198 11.02 -0.19 21.57
N GLU A 199 11.78 -1.23 21.94
CA GLU A 199 11.99 -2.43 21.12
C GLU A 199 10.66 -3.19 20.88
N ARG A 200 9.82 -3.33 21.92
CA ARG A 200 8.46 -3.89 21.76
C ARG A 200 7.61 -3.07 20.77
N LYS A 201 7.70 -1.74 20.81
CA LYS A 201 7.00 -0.86 19.86
C LYS A 201 7.54 -0.99 18.43
N LEU A 202 8.86 -1.16 18.26
CA LEU A 202 9.46 -1.43 16.95
C LEU A 202 8.98 -2.76 16.37
N ALA A 203 8.88 -3.80 17.19
CA ALA A 203 8.35 -5.10 16.79
C ALA A 203 6.87 -4.99 16.36
N GLN A 204 6.03 -4.26 17.10
CA GLN A 204 4.63 -4.00 16.72
C GLN A 204 4.48 -3.25 15.39
N LEU A 205 5.45 -2.40 15.04
CA LEU A 205 5.47 -1.69 13.75
C LEU A 205 5.93 -2.58 12.58
N GLY A 206 6.35 -3.82 12.85
CA GLY A 206 6.88 -4.74 11.85
C GLY A 206 8.27 -4.34 11.34
N ALA A 207 9.03 -3.55 12.11
CA ALA A 207 10.43 -3.33 11.80
C ALA A 207 11.18 -4.65 11.99
N ASP A 208 12.06 -4.99 11.05
CA ASP A 208 12.83 -6.24 11.12
C ASP A 208 13.83 -6.12 12.29
N THR A 209 13.46 -6.63 13.45
CA THR A 209 14.27 -6.51 14.68
C THR A 209 15.45 -7.46 14.69
N ARG A 210 15.49 -8.45 13.78
CA ARG A 210 16.49 -9.53 13.78
C ARG A 210 17.93 -9.05 13.85
N GLN A 211 18.27 -7.99 13.11
CA GLN A 211 19.61 -7.43 13.11
C GLN A 211 19.93 -6.65 14.40
N LEU A 212 18.92 -6.02 14.98
CA LEU A 212 19.03 -5.26 16.23
C LEU A 212 19.14 -6.21 17.43
N ASP A 213 18.33 -7.28 17.44
CA ASP A 213 18.36 -8.36 18.44
C ASP A 213 19.71 -9.08 18.42
N PHE A 214 20.28 -9.33 17.23
CA PHE A 214 21.62 -9.93 17.08
C PHE A 214 22.70 -9.03 17.70
N ASN A 215 22.73 -7.75 17.34
CA ASN A 215 23.72 -6.81 17.89
C ASN A 215 23.60 -6.71 19.41
N THR A 216 22.37 -6.73 19.93
CA THR A 216 22.11 -6.67 21.38
C THR A 216 22.59 -7.96 22.07
N ALA A 217 22.42 -9.13 21.46
CA ALA A 217 22.97 -10.37 22.00
C ALA A 217 24.51 -10.33 22.04
N VAL A 218 25.17 -9.75 21.04
CA VAL A 218 26.63 -9.58 21.01
C VAL A 218 27.11 -8.61 22.11
N GLU A 219 26.43 -7.49 22.33
CA GLU A 219 26.76 -6.54 23.41
C GLU A 219 26.65 -7.20 24.80
N VAL A 220 25.59 -7.99 25.05
CA VAL A 220 25.41 -8.71 26.31
C VAL A 220 26.51 -9.77 26.53
N ALA A 221 26.97 -10.41 25.45
CA ALA A 221 28.10 -11.34 25.52
C ALA A 221 29.41 -10.62 25.89
N GLN A 222 29.65 -9.44 25.32
CA GLN A 222 30.83 -8.61 25.63
C GLN A 222 30.83 -8.10 27.08
N GLN A 223 29.66 -7.92 27.68
CA GLN A 223 29.49 -7.59 29.10
C GLN A 223 29.71 -8.79 30.05
N GLY A 224 30.07 -9.96 29.52
CA GLY A 224 30.36 -11.17 30.30
C GLY A 224 29.15 -12.04 30.62
N ASN A 225 27.93 -11.65 30.21
CA ASN A 225 26.73 -12.44 30.45
C ASN A 225 26.44 -13.38 29.26
N VAL A 226 27.28 -14.40 29.12
CA VAL A 226 27.26 -15.33 27.98
C VAL A 226 25.97 -16.15 27.92
N SER A 227 25.38 -16.50 29.07
CA SER A 227 24.13 -17.28 29.11
C SER A 227 22.93 -16.50 28.58
N ALA A 228 22.76 -15.24 28.98
CA ALA A 228 21.67 -14.38 28.47
C ALA A 228 21.83 -14.07 26.97
N ALA A 229 23.08 -13.88 26.51
CA ALA A 229 23.37 -13.70 25.10
C ALA A 229 23.02 -14.94 24.27
N TYR A 230 23.34 -16.13 24.78
CA TYR A 230 23.04 -17.41 24.13
C TYR A 230 21.53 -17.62 23.95
N GLU A 231 20.73 -17.41 24.99
CA GLU A 231 19.26 -17.53 24.91
C GLU A 231 18.66 -16.56 23.87
N ARG A 232 19.17 -15.32 23.80
CA ARG A 232 18.73 -14.36 22.78
C ARG A 232 19.13 -14.77 21.37
N MET A 233 20.35 -15.29 21.17
CA MET A 233 20.77 -15.81 19.86
C MET A 233 19.96 -17.04 19.43
N LYS A 234 19.62 -17.91 20.38
CA LYS A 234 18.80 -19.09 20.13
C LYS A 234 17.38 -18.72 19.68
N ALA A 235 16.79 -17.69 20.29
CA ALA A 235 15.49 -17.16 19.87
C ALA A 235 15.50 -16.56 18.44
N LEU A 236 16.66 -16.11 17.96
CA LEU A 236 16.83 -15.58 16.60
C LEU A 236 17.06 -16.66 15.54
N ALA A 237 17.50 -17.86 15.95
CA ALA A 237 17.74 -18.95 15.03
C ALA A 237 16.39 -19.49 14.51
N PRO A 238 16.19 -19.58 13.18
CA PRO A 238 14.98 -20.19 12.63
C PRO A 238 14.95 -21.67 13.03
N ALA A 239 13.85 -22.09 13.65
CA ALA A 239 13.64 -23.47 14.13
C ALA A 239 13.83 -24.55 13.03
N ASP A 240 13.70 -24.15 11.77
CA ASP A 240 13.76 -25.04 10.61
C ASP A 240 15.16 -25.23 10.01
N ARG A 241 16.22 -24.64 10.58
CA ARG A 241 17.61 -24.85 10.07
C ARG A 241 18.39 -25.88 10.90
N PRO A 242 18.67 -27.08 10.37
CA PRO A 242 19.50 -28.07 11.05
C PRO A 242 20.94 -27.55 11.19
N GLY A 243 21.41 -27.40 12.43
CA GLY A 243 22.77 -26.89 12.71
C GLY A 243 22.93 -26.21 14.07
N PHE A 244 21.84 -25.83 14.74
CA PHE A 244 21.86 -25.35 16.12
C PHE A 244 21.38 -26.46 17.06
N PRO A 245 22.20 -26.91 18.03
CA PRO A 245 21.74 -27.88 19.02
C PRO A 245 20.62 -27.28 19.89
N PRO A 246 19.61 -28.09 20.27
CA PRO A 246 18.52 -27.67 21.14
C PRO A 246 18.98 -27.36 22.56
#